data_AF-A0A354UY25-F1
#
_entry.id   AF-A0A354UY25-F1
#
_cell.length_a   1.000
_cell.length_b   1.000
_cell.length_c   1.000
_cell.angle_alpha   90.00
_cell.angle_beta   90.00
_cell.angle_gamma   90.00
#
_symmetry.space_group_name_H-M   'P 1'
#
loop_
_entity.id
_entity.type
_entity.pdbx_description
1 polymer ?
#
loop_
_entity_poly.entity_id
_entity_poly.type
_entity_poly.pdbx_seq_one_letter_code
_entity_poly.pdbx_strand_id
1 'polypeptide(L)' 'MPPTPKKTPPTRKTPAMTRAEVKGFIEALANHNPAPETELNFTDPFTLLVAVVLSAQA' A
#
# COMPACT_ATOMS: atom_id res chain seq x y z
N MET A 1 49.62 -5.32 11.75
CA MET A 1 48.42 -6.08 12.13
C MET A 1 47.28 -5.59 11.24
N PRO A 2 46.57 -6.46 10.50
CA PRO A 2 45.38 -6.03 9.80
C PRO A 2 44.27 -5.68 10.82
N PRO A 3 43.49 -4.60 10.61
CA PRO A 3 42.35 -4.30 11.47
C PRO A 3 41.29 -5.39 11.34
N THR A 4 40.75 -5.83 12.48
CA THR A 4 39.67 -6.82 12.54
C THR A 4 38.37 -6.26 11.96
N PRO A 5 37.61 -7.05 11.19
CA PRO A 5 36.35 -6.59 10.61
C PRO A 5 35.29 -6.46 11.71
N LYS A 6 34.70 -5.26 11.85
CA LYS A 6 33.58 -5.01 12.77
C LYS A 6 32.30 -5.64 12.19
N LYS A 7 31.67 -6.55 12.94
CA LYS A 7 30.40 -7.18 12.55
C LYS A 7 29.28 -6.14 12.55
N THR A 8 28.57 -6.02 11.44
CA THR A 8 27.40 -5.15 11.27
C THR A 8 26.22 -5.69 12.10
N PRO A 9 25.41 -4.84 12.78
CA PRO A 9 24.27 -5.30 13.56
C PRO A 9 23.21 -5.97 12.66
N PRO A 10 22.52 -7.03 13.12
CA PRO A 10 21.45 -7.65 12.36
C PRO A 10 20.28 -6.67 12.21
N THR A 11 19.78 -6.52 10.99
CA THR A 11 18.58 -5.73 10.70
C THR A 11 17.36 -6.42 11.30
N ARG A 12 16.70 -5.78 12.27
CA ARG A 12 15.48 -6.32 12.89
C ARG A 12 14.35 -6.28 11.87
N LYS A 13 13.89 -7.44 11.41
CA LYS A 13 12.69 -7.54 10.57
C LYS A 13 11.47 -7.15 11.40
N THR A 14 10.70 -6.17 10.94
CA THR A 14 9.39 -5.86 11.54
C THR A 14 8.46 -7.06 11.34
N PRO A 15 7.76 -7.51 12.40
CA PRO A 15 6.79 -8.59 12.27
C PRO A 15 5.62 -8.16 11.39
N ALA A 16 5.06 -9.09 10.63
CA ALA A 16 3.83 -8.86 9.89
C ALA A 16 2.64 -8.74 10.86
N MET A 17 1.62 -7.97 10.47
CA MET A 17 0.38 -7.82 11.24
C MET A 17 -0.36 -9.16 11.34
N THR A 18 -0.95 -9.41 12.51
CA THR A 18 -1.92 -10.48 12.72
C THR A 18 -3.21 -10.18 11.96
N ARG A 19 -4.04 -11.22 11.74
CA ARG A 19 -5.35 -11.05 11.09
C ARG A 19 -6.27 -10.06 11.84
N ALA A 20 -6.20 -10.05 13.17
CA ALA A 20 -6.98 -9.13 13.99
C ALA A 20 -6.53 -7.68 13.78
N GLU A 21 -5.22 -7.43 13.72
CA GLU A 21 -4.68 -6.11 13.45
C GLU A 21 -5.00 -5.65 12.01
N VAL A 22 -4.92 -6.53 11.01
CA VAL A 22 -5.30 -6.21 9.62
C VAL A 22 -6.78 -5.81 9.54
N LYS A 23 -7.68 -6.55 10.21
CA LYS A 23 -9.10 -6.21 10.26
C LYS A 23 -9.31 -4.82 10.86
N GLY A 24 -8.71 -4.54 12.01
CA GLY A 24 -8.82 -3.24 12.67
C GLY A 24 -8.26 -2.09 11.81
N PHE A 25 -7.18 -2.33 11.06
CA PHE A 25 -6.62 -1.36 10.12
C PHE A 25 -7.59 -1.04 8.97
N ILE A 26 -8.15 -2.08 8.32
CA ILE A 26 -9.10 -1.88 7.22
C ILE A 26 -10.38 -1.19 7.72
N GLU A 27 -10.86 -1.53 8.93
CA GLU A 27 -12.00 -0.86 9.56
C GLU A 27 -11.73 0.61 9.83
N ALA A 28 -10.53 0.97 10.29
CA ALA A 28 -10.15 2.36 10.49
C ALA A 28 -10.15 3.15 9.15
N LEU A 29 -9.65 2.54 8.07
CA LEU A 29 -9.70 3.15 6.73
C LEU A 29 -11.15 3.35 6.25
N ALA A 30 -12.00 2.34 6.42
CA ALA A 30 -13.42 2.42 6.06
C ALA A 30 -14.19 3.47 6.89
N ASN A 31 -13.88 3.60 8.17
CA ASN A 31 -14.47 4.65 9.01
C ASN A 31 -14.05 6.06 8.55
N HIS A 32 -12.83 6.21 8.03
CA HIS A 32 -12.33 7.50 7.57
C HIS A 32 -12.81 7.86 6.17
N ASN A 33 -12.93 6.88 5.27
CA ASN A 33 -13.49 7.03 3.93
C ASN A 33 -14.60 5.99 3.71
N PRO A 34 -15.85 6.30 4.12
CA PRO A 34 -16.96 5.35 4.08
C PRO A 34 -17.41 4.92 2.67
N ALA A 35 -17.14 5.74 1.66
CA ALA A 35 -17.47 5.48 0.27
C ALA A 35 -16.24 5.73 -0.61
N PRO A 36 -15.23 4.83 -0.57
CA PRO A 36 -14.01 5.04 -1.32
C PRO A 36 -14.29 4.88 -2.82
N GLU A 37 -13.98 5.92 -3.58
CA GLU A 37 -14.06 5.94 -5.03
C GLU A 37 -12.66 6.09 -5.64
N THR A 38 -12.53 5.75 -6.93
CA THR A 38 -11.29 6.00 -7.66
C THR A 38 -11.10 7.50 -7.90
N GLU A 39 -9.85 7.96 -7.99
CA GLU A 39 -9.51 9.34 -8.36
C GLU A 39 -9.61 9.60 -9.87
N LEU A 40 -9.92 8.57 -10.67
CA LEU A 40 -10.09 8.70 -12.10
C LEU A 40 -11.40 9.43 -12.44
N ASN A 41 -11.34 10.30 -13.44
CA ASN A 41 -12.54 10.96 -13.98
C ASN A 41 -13.21 10.05 -15.01
N PHE A 42 -14.48 9.71 -14.80
CA PHE A 42 -15.29 8.92 -15.72
C PHE A 42 -16.79 9.24 -15.54
N THR A 43 -17.59 8.94 -16.56
CA THR A 43 -19.05 9.15 -16.54
C THR A 43 -19.85 7.88 -16.82
N ASP A 44 -19.18 6.84 -17.32
CA ASP A 44 -19.77 5.59 -17.74
C ASP A 44 -18.69 4.48 -17.78
N PRO A 45 -19.08 3.20 -17.88
CA PRO A 45 -18.12 2.10 -17.86
C PRO A 45 -17.08 2.14 -19.00
N PHE A 46 -17.43 2.68 -20.16
CA PHE A 46 -16.50 2.79 -21.28
C PHE A 46 -15.44 3.88 -21.01
N THR A 47 -15.85 5.05 -20.50
CA THR A 47 -14.88 6.10 -20.12
C THR A 47 -14.00 5.69 -18.95
N LEU A 48 -14.51 4.89 -18.00
CA LEU A 48 -13.69 4.31 -16.93
C LEU A 48 -12.61 3.37 -17.47
N LEU A 49 -12.94 2.51 -18.44
CA LEU A 49 -11.97 1.63 -19.07
C LEU A 49 -10.83 2.42 -19.71
N VAL A 50 -11.16 3.48 -20.46
CA VAL A 50 -10.16 4.36 -21.08
C VAL A 50 -9.31 5.05 -20.01
N ALA A 51 -9.91 5.57 -18.95
CA ALA A 51 -9.19 6.23 -17.86
C ALA A 51 -8.18 5.30 -17.17
N VAL A 52 -8.55 4.03 -16.93
CA VAL A 52 -7.65 3.02 -16.34
C VAL A 52 -6.47 2.74 -17.27
N VAL A 53 -6.70 2.55 -18.57
CA VAL A 53 -5.61 2.30 -19.54
C VAL A 53 -4.62 3.45 -19.56
N LEU A 54 -5.10 4.70 -19.55
CA LEU A 54 -4.24 5.88 -19.54
C LEU A 54 -3.47 6.05 -18.23
N SER A 55 -4.06 5.70 -17.08
CA SER A 55 -3.39 5.79 -15.77
C SER A 55 -2.14 4.91 -15.64
N ALA A 56 -2.03 3.85 -16.47
CA ALA A 56 -0.88 2.95 -16.49
C ALA A 56 0.22 3.36 -17.48
N GLN A 57 -0.03 4.36 -18.34
CA GLN A 57 0.87 4.78 -19.42
C GLN A 57 1.79 5.95 -19.03
N ALA A 58 1.69 6.45 -17.79
CA ALA A 58 2.51 7.55 -17.27
C ALA A 58 3.93 7.09 -16.87
#